data_AF-A0A3A1YI70-F1
#
_entry.id   AF-A0A3A1YI70-F1
#
_cell.length_a   1.000
_cell.length_b   1.000
_cell.length_c   1.000
_cell.angle_alpha   90.00
_cell.angle_beta   90.00
_cell.angle_gamma   90.00
#
_symmetry.space_group_name_H-M   'P 1'
#
loop_
_entity.id
_entity.type
_entity.pdbx_description
1 polymer ?
#
loop_
_entity_poly.entity_id
_entity_poly.type
_entity_poly.pdbx_seq_one_letter_code
_entity_poly.pdbx_strand_id
1 'polypeptide(L)' 'MGAVEEVCANNGKPGVDGITCKDFKQIFHKNYSNCKLLRDYLFSSNYKHSAIRRVYIPKDNGDKRPLGIPTVKDRVM' A
#
# COMPACT_ATOMS: atom_id res chain seq x y z
N MET A 1 2.55 14.13 -11.01
CA MET A 1 1.93 12.81 -10.76
C MET A 1 1.68 12.70 -9.27
N GLY A 2 0.56 12.14 -8.82
CA GLY A 2 0.30 11.94 -7.39
C GLY A 2 0.86 10.61 -6.90
N ALA A 3 1.04 10.49 -5.57
CA ALA A 3 1.61 9.30 -4.94
C ALA A 3 0.80 8.02 -5.25
N VAL A 4 -0.52 8.14 -5.40
CA VAL A 4 -1.39 7.02 -5.80
C VAL A 4 -1.02 6.51 -7.19
N GLU A 5 -0.82 7.40 -8.16
CA GLU A 5 -0.46 7.01 -9.52
C GLU A 5 0.89 6.32 -9.57
N GLU A 6 1.89 6.83 -8.84
CA GLU A 6 3.25 6.27 -8.79
C GLU A 6 3.27 4.88 -8.17
N VAL A 7 2.62 4.70 -7.01
CA VAL A 7 2.52 3.38 -6.35
C VAL A 7 1.79 2.38 -7.23
N CYS A 8 0.75 2.82 -7.93
CA CYS A 8 -0.02 1.95 -8.81
C CYS A 8 0.73 1.59 -10.10
N ALA A 9 1.61 2.46 -10.60
CA ALA A 9 2.45 2.19 -11.77
C ALA A 9 3.45 1.05 -11.51
N ASN A 10 3.87 0.85 -10.26
CA ASN A 10 4.79 -0.22 -9.87
C ASN A 10 4.19 -1.64 -9.95
N ASN A 11 2.89 -1.79 -10.24
CA ASN A 11 2.19 -3.08 -10.36
C ASN A 11 2.45 -4.05 -9.19
N GLY A 12 2.65 -3.49 -7.99
CA GLY A 12 2.96 -4.26 -6.79
C GLY A 12 1.79 -5.14 -6.33
N LYS A 13 2.11 -6.31 -5.75
CA LYS A 13 1.10 -7.19 -5.15
C LYS A 13 0.40 -6.52 -3.95
N PRO A 14 -0.83 -6.93 -3.61
CA PRO A 14 -1.53 -6.44 -2.43
C PRO A 14 -0.80 -6.82 -1.13
N GLY A 15 -1.06 -6.04 -0.08
CA GLY A 15 -0.56 -6.29 1.27
C GLY A 15 -1.37 -7.38 1.99
N VAL A 16 -1.37 -7.36 3.33
CA VAL A 16 -2.12 -8.34 4.16
C VAL A 16 -3.63 -8.21 4.01
N ASP A 17 -4.11 -7.03 3.62
CA ASP A 17 -5.51 -6.67 3.44
C ASP A 17 -6.09 -7.15 2.09
N GLY A 18 -5.25 -7.62 1.17
CA GLY A 18 -5.69 -8.09 -0.15
C GLY A 18 -6.12 -6.97 -1.12
N ILE A 19 -6.12 -5.70 -0.69
CA ILE A 19 -6.58 -4.57 -1.51
C ILE A 19 -5.58 -4.30 -2.63
N THR A 20 -6.05 -4.35 -3.88
CA THR A 20 -5.21 -4.07 -5.05
C THR A 20 -5.13 -2.57 -5.33
N CYS A 21 -4.18 -2.16 -6.19
CA CYS A 21 -4.08 -0.80 -6.68
C CYS A 21 -5.38 -0.29 -7.36
N LYS A 22 -6.11 -1.18 -8.05
CA LYS A 22 -7.39 -0.85 -8.69
C LYS A 22 -8.47 -0.56 -7.64
N ASP A 23 -8.59 -1.43 -6.65
CA ASP A 23 -9.56 -1.27 -5.55
C ASP A 23 -9.24 -0.01 -4.74
N PHE A 24 -7.96 0.19 -4.42
CA PHE A 24 -7.50 1.35 -3.67
C PHE A 24 -7.80 2.66 -4.41
N LYS A 25 -7.58 2.74 -5.73
CA LYS A 25 -7.97 3.92 -6.52
C LYS A 25 -9.46 4.21 -6.40
N GLN A 26 -10.31 3.19 -6.50
CA GLN A 26 -11.76 3.37 -6.37
C GLN A 26 -12.16 3.86 -4.97
N ILE A 27 -11.57 3.28 -3.93
CA ILE A 27 -11.77 3.68 -2.53
C ILE A 27 -11.26 5.12 -2.32
N PHE A 28 -10.10 5.45 -2.88
CA PHE A 28 -9.48 6.78 -2.78
C PHE A 28 -10.36 7.84 -3.44
N HIS A 29 -10.82 7.62 -4.67
CA HIS A 29 -11.73 8.54 -5.35
C HIS A 29 -13.08 8.69 -4.64
N LYS A 30 -13.59 7.63 -4.00
CA LYS A 30 -14.89 7.66 -3.30
C LYS A 30 -14.82 8.31 -1.91
N ASN A 31 -13.77 8.04 -1.15
CA ASN A 31 -13.70 8.37 0.28
C ASN A 31 -12.67 9.46 0.62
N TYR A 32 -11.63 9.63 -0.20
CA TYR A 32 -10.47 10.48 0.11
C TYR A 32 -10.24 11.61 -0.90
N SER A 33 -11.06 11.69 -1.95
CA SER A 33 -11.09 12.81 -2.91
C SER A 33 -11.30 14.16 -2.23
N ASN A 34 -11.87 14.17 -1.02
CA ASN A 34 -11.87 15.33 -0.15
C ASN A 34 -10.57 15.32 0.69
N CYS A 35 -9.53 16.02 0.22
CA CYS A 35 -8.18 16.07 0.79
C CYS A 35 -8.13 16.32 2.32
N LYS A 36 -9.19 16.89 2.89
CA LYS A 36 -9.32 17.16 4.32
C LYS A 36 -9.29 15.88 5.17
N LEU A 37 -9.99 14.82 4.79
CA LEU A 37 -10.02 13.57 5.57
C LEU A 37 -8.67 12.85 5.57
N LEU A 38 -7.97 12.85 4.44
CA LEU A 38 -6.63 12.26 4.35
C LEU A 38 -5.62 13.06 5.19
N ARG A 39 -5.70 14.39 5.12
CA ARG A 39 -4.86 15.30 5.91
C ARG A 39 -5.13 15.11 7.40
N ASP A 40 -6.38 15.10 7.82
CA ASP A 40 -6.74 14.90 9.23
C ASP A 40 -6.27 13.53 9.73
N TYR A 41 -6.30 12.48 8.91
CA TYR A 41 -5.81 11.15 9.28
C TYR A 41 -4.28 11.03 9.36
N LEU A 42 -3.54 11.76 8.50
CA LEU A 42 -2.08 11.81 8.50
C LEU A 42 -1.50 12.71 9.61
N PHE A 43 -2.14 13.85 9.85
CA PHE A 43 -1.68 14.86 10.81
C PHE A 43 -2.23 14.63 12.23
N SER A 44 -3.36 13.93 12.36
CA SER A 44 -3.67 13.23 13.61
C SER A 44 -2.60 12.17 13.78
N SER A 45 -1.73 12.30 14.78
CA SER A 45 -0.60 11.39 15.07
C SER A 45 -1.01 9.93 15.41
N ASN A 46 -2.22 9.53 15.00
CA ASN A 46 -2.86 8.24 15.20
C ASN A 46 -2.76 7.33 13.98
N TYR A 47 -1.97 7.68 12.95
CA TYR A 47 -1.77 6.78 11.83
C TYR A 47 -1.06 5.50 12.28
N LYS A 48 -1.77 4.38 12.23
CA LYS A 48 -1.24 3.05 12.52
C LYS A 48 -1.01 2.29 11.22
N HIS A 49 0.27 2.06 10.92
CA HIS A 49 0.69 1.24 9.80
C HIS A 49 0.12 -0.18 9.92
N SER A 50 -0.28 -0.74 8.78
CA SER A 50 -0.82 -2.10 8.76
C SER A 50 0.31 -3.13 8.81
N ALA A 51 -0.03 -4.38 9.16
CA ALA A 51 0.95 -5.46 9.14
C ALA A 51 1.50 -5.69 7.72
N ILE A 52 2.78 -6.08 7.62
CA ILE A 52 3.45 -6.34 6.34
C ILE A 52 3.22 -7.80 5.93
N ARG A 53 2.86 -8.04 4.66
CA ARG A 53 2.69 -9.40 4.14
C ARG A 53 4.03 -10.01 3.78
N ARG A 54 4.36 -11.17 4.36
CA ARG A 54 5.58 -11.90 4.00
C ARG A 54 5.40 -12.80 2.80
N VAL A 55 6.35 -12.71 1.87
CA VAL A 55 6.46 -13.56 0.68
C VAL A 55 7.90 -14.04 0.57
N TYR A 56 8.08 -15.29 0.18
CA TYR A 56 9.39 -15.85 -0.07
C TYR A 56 9.61 -15.98 -1.57
N ILE A 57 10.71 -15.41 -2.07
CA ILE A 57 11.16 -15.61 -3.46
C ILE A 57 12.37 -16.53 -3.46
N PRO A 58 12.48 -17.47 -4.41
CA PRO A 58 13.66 -18.31 -4.54
C PRO A 58 14.89 -17.47 -4.91
N LYS A 59 16.06 -17.88 -4.42
CA LYS A 59 17.37 -17.43 -4.87
C LYS A 59 18.01 -18.51 -5.73
N ASP A 60 19.02 -18.14 -6.51
CA ASP A 60 19.76 -19.05 -7.39
C ASP A 60 20.47 -20.18 -6.61
N ASN A 61 20.80 -19.95 -5.34
CA ASN A 61 21.46 -20.93 -4.47
C ASN A 61 20.48 -21.89 -3.76
N GLY A 62 19.19 -21.84 -4.07
CA GLY A 62 18.15 -22.70 -3.45
C GLY A 62 17.53 -22.15 -2.16
N ASP A 63 18.13 -21.13 -1.54
CA ASP A 63 17.54 -20.45 -0.38
C ASP A 63 16.37 -19.56 -0.80
N LYS A 64 15.59 -19.09 0.19
CA LYS A 64 14.49 -18.15 -0.02
C LYS A 64 14.80 -16.77 0.56
N ARG A 65 14.59 -15.71 -0.22
CA ARG A 65 14.67 -14.32 0.26
C ARG A 65 13.29 -13.89 0.79
N PRO A 66 13.17 -13.48 2.06
CA PRO A 66 11.91 -12.94 2.58
C PRO A 66 11.70 -11.50 2.09
N LEU A 67 10.60 -11.26 1.37
CA LEU A 67 10.10 -9.94 1.01
C LEU A 67 8.94 -9.54 1.93
N GLY A 68 8.87 -8.26 2.23
CA GLY A 68 7.77 -7.65 2.97
C GLY A 68 6.98 -6.77 2.03
N ILE A 69 5.69 -7.01 1.89
CA ILE A 69 4.80 -6.26 1.02
C ILE A 69 3.80 -5.49 1.90
N PRO A 70 3.98 -4.16 2.05
CA PRO A 70 3.01 -3.31 2.76
C PRO A 70 1.68 -3.21 2.00
N THR A 71 0.63 -2.71 2.65
CA THR A 71 -0.66 -2.42 1.99
C THR A 71 -0.50 -1.27 0.98
N VAL A 72 -1.40 -1.16 0.00
CA VAL A 72 -1.36 -0.04 -0.96
C VAL A 72 -1.50 1.29 -0.22
N LYS A 73 -2.36 1.32 0.81
CA LYS A 73 -2.56 2.47 1.70
C LYS A 73 -1.24 2.90 2.34
N ASP A 74 -0.52 1.98 2.98
CA ASP A 74 0.77 2.26 3.63
C ASP A 74 1.89 2.64 2.63
N ARG A 75 1.74 2.32 1.34
CA ARG A 75 2.71 2.74 0.30
C ARG A 75 2.46 4.15 -0.22
N VAL A 76 1.23 4.65 -0.08
CA VAL A 76 0.77 5.95 -0.60
C VAL A 76 0.88 7.06 0.43
N MET A 77 0.66 6.72 1.71
CA MET A 77 0.81 7.65 2.84
C MET A 77 2.27 8.00 3.09
#